data_AF-A0A915I3L7-F1
#
_entry.id   AF-A0A915I3L7-F1
#
_cell.length_a   1.000
_cell.length_b   1.000
_cell.length_c   1.000
_cell.angle_alpha   90.00
_cell.angle_beta   90.00
_cell.angle_gamma   90.00
#
_symmetry.space_group_name_H-M   'P 1'
#
loop_
_entity.id
_entity.type
_entity.pdbx_description
1 polymer ?
#
loop_
_entity_poly.entity_id
_entity_poly.type
_entity_poly.pdbx_seq_one_letter_code
_entity_poly.pdbx_strand_id
1 'polypeptide(L)'
;MDSWETTIFDFLRQELDISLAPDIIFKKTEQLLVRRNLVYVGVGVIFRKNGDKLEILLTQEAREDCKYSWYLPAGRVEPAETLEEGMMREVQEETGLSCQSFESLGASWFDVDDVLHVRNPKLRCEDILPLIAIGKERFSVEKAVLAAHIPRSTASLLCRVCCYRRLNDNKFELLLRTVGSRTKLPVVEFSVDCHIPKVVFYLLNQVFGLDQVSLNEIKVISVECSPKPVGRNDGFCLTLLCDLRENDDRLNVSLDGRKAGYSIQDVNSQDIISRIESWIQFGCKI
;
A
#
# COMPACT_ATOMS: atom_id res chain seq x y z
N MET A 1 -19.99 10.16 15.28
CA MET A 1 -19.29 9.68 14.09
C MET A 1 -20.34 9.53 13.02
N ASP A 2 -20.18 10.21 11.90
CA ASP A 2 -21.19 10.20 10.84
C ASP A 2 -21.33 8.80 10.23
N SER A 3 -22.47 8.52 9.57
CA SER A 3 -22.73 7.18 8.99
C SER A 3 -21.67 6.78 7.96
N TRP A 4 -21.17 7.75 7.20
CA TRP A 4 -20.09 7.54 6.25
C TRP A 4 -18.75 7.30 6.93
N GLU A 5 -18.43 8.04 8.01
CA GLU A 5 -17.18 7.83 8.76
C GLU A 5 -17.11 6.44 9.34
N THR A 6 -18.24 5.94 9.87
CA THR A 6 -18.35 4.56 10.37
C THR A 6 -18.06 3.56 9.25
N THR A 7 -18.60 3.79 8.05
CA THR A 7 -18.34 2.95 6.87
C THR A 7 -16.87 3.00 6.46
N ILE A 8 -16.24 4.18 6.52
CA ILE A 8 -14.80 4.34 6.31
C ILE A 8 -14.02 3.59 7.39
N PHE A 9 -14.42 3.66 8.66
CA PHE A 9 -13.78 2.87 9.72
C PHE A 9 -13.85 1.39 9.49
N ASP A 10 -15.01 0.86 9.12
CA ASP A 10 -15.19 -0.56 8.85
C ASP A 10 -14.29 -1.00 7.69
N PHE A 11 -14.24 -0.17 6.65
CA PHE A 11 -13.31 -0.32 5.54
C PHE A 11 -11.85 -0.34 6.02
N LEU A 12 -11.45 0.62 6.86
CA LEU A 12 -10.12 0.72 7.45
C LEU A 12 -9.78 -0.41 8.41
N ARG A 13 -10.81 -1.09 8.95
CA ARG A 13 -10.75 -2.13 9.98
C ARG A 13 -10.78 -3.55 9.45
N GLN A 14 -10.66 -3.77 8.13
CA GLN A 14 -10.49 -5.06 7.43
C GLN A 14 -11.68 -5.51 6.59
N GLU A 15 -12.85 -4.91 6.74
CA GLU A 15 -14.05 -5.37 6.04
C GLU A 15 -14.23 -4.65 4.70
N LEU A 16 -13.64 -5.24 3.67
CA LEU A 16 -13.92 -4.87 2.29
C LEU A 16 -15.32 -5.33 1.88
N ASP A 17 -16.26 -4.39 1.71
CA ASP A 17 -17.57 -4.69 1.11
C ASP A 17 -17.50 -4.72 -0.43
N ILE A 18 -17.09 -5.87 -0.96
CA ILE A 18 -17.00 -6.13 -2.41
C ILE A 18 -18.34 -6.26 -3.12
N SER A 19 -19.48 -6.14 -2.41
CA SER A 19 -20.79 -6.11 -3.07
C SER A 19 -20.95 -4.86 -3.94
N LEU A 20 -20.09 -3.85 -3.75
CA LEU A 20 -20.08 -2.61 -4.49
C LEU A 20 -19.06 -2.70 -5.63
N ALA A 21 -19.55 -3.01 -6.83
CA ALA A 21 -18.80 -2.99 -8.09
C ALA A 21 -17.93 -1.73 -8.24
N PRO A 22 -16.82 -1.81 -9.03
CA PRO A 22 -15.99 -0.64 -9.32
C PRO A 22 -16.83 0.48 -9.92
N ASP A 23 -16.54 1.72 -9.53
CA ASP A 23 -17.28 2.89 -9.98
C ASP A 23 -16.91 3.27 -11.43
N ILE A 24 -15.68 2.94 -11.84
CA ILE A 24 -15.14 3.17 -13.17
C ILE A 24 -14.36 1.95 -13.61
N ILE A 25 -14.57 1.51 -14.86
CA ILE A 25 -13.78 0.45 -15.51
C ILE A 25 -13.02 1.10 -16.66
N PHE A 26 -11.70 1.16 -16.57
CA PHE A 26 -10.85 1.80 -17.57
C PHE A 26 -10.57 0.92 -18.79
N LYS A 27 -10.48 -0.39 -18.56
CA LYS A 27 -10.25 -1.41 -19.56
C LYS A 27 -10.66 -2.74 -18.96
N LYS A 28 -11.22 -3.63 -19.77
CA LYS A 28 -11.53 -4.99 -19.33
C LYS A 28 -10.21 -5.69 -18.94
N THR A 29 -10.10 -6.08 -17.69
CA THR A 29 -8.94 -6.80 -17.18
C THR A 29 -8.97 -8.24 -17.70
N GLU A 30 -7.85 -8.75 -18.18
CA GLU A 30 -7.69 -10.19 -18.35
C GLU A 30 -7.65 -10.87 -16.98
N GLN A 31 -8.04 -12.14 -16.89
CA GLN A 31 -7.91 -12.87 -15.64
C GLN A 31 -6.44 -12.87 -15.21
N LEU A 32 -6.19 -12.31 -14.03
CA LEU A 32 -4.87 -12.32 -13.43
C LEU A 32 -4.63 -13.70 -12.84
N LEU A 33 -3.44 -14.23 -13.03
CA LEU A 33 -3.03 -15.54 -12.55
C LEU A 33 -1.57 -15.42 -12.09
N VAL A 34 -1.36 -15.62 -10.79
CA VAL A 34 -0.03 -15.61 -10.19
C VAL A 34 0.85 -16.63 -10.89
N ARG A 35 2.12 -16.27 -11.14
CA ARG A 35 3.13 -17.03 -11.94
C ARG A 35 2.84 -17.15 -13.44
N ARG A 36 1.69 -16.68 -13.96
CA ARG A 36 1.38 -16.69 -15.40
C ARG A 36 1.52 -15.30 -16.03
N ASN A 37 0.71 -14.35 -15.59
CA ASN A 37 0.72 -12.95 -16.08
C ASN A 37 0.86 -11.93 -14.95
N LEU A 38 0.97 -12.39 -13.70
CA LEU A 38 1.20 -11.57 -12.52
C LEU A 38 2.25 -12.21 -11.61
N VAL A 39 3.19 -11.42 -11.10
CA VAL A 39 4.20 -11.86 -10.13
C VAL A 39 4.25 -10.86 -8.99
N TYR A 40 4.10 -11.34 -7.77
CA TYR A 40 4.35 -10.55 -6.57
C TYR A 40 5.71 -10.94 -5.99
N VAL A 41 6.49 -9.93 -5.60
CA VAL A 41 7.74 -10.12 -4.85
C VAL A 41 7.56 -9.46 -3.50
N GLY A 42 7.62 -10.25 -2.43
CA GLY A 42 7.66 -9.74 -1.06
C GLY A 42 9.09 -9.46 -0.65
N VAL A 43 9.32 -8.36 0.07
CA VAL A 43 10.63 -7.99 0.65
C VAL A 43 10.43 -7.74 2.16
N GLY A 44 11.20 -8.42 2.99
CA GLY A 44 11.11 -8.36 4.45
C GLY A 44 12.15 -7.43 5.05
N VAL A 45 11.69 -6.42 5.79
CA VAL A 45 12.56 -5.59 6.64
C VAL A 45 12.32 -6.01 8.09
N ILE A 46 13.25 -6.79 8.65
CA ILE A 46 13.07 -7.43 9.96
C ILE A 46 14.07 -6.85 10.93
N PHE A 47 13.58 -6.25 12.01
CA PHE A 47 14.40 -5.70 13.08
C PHE A 47 14.33 -6.53 14.35
N ARG A 48 15.43 -6.52 15.11
CA ARG A 48 15.44 -6.94 16.52
C ARG A 48 16.17 -5.92 17.38
N LYS A 49 15.76 -5.81 18.65
CA LYS A 49 16.53 -5.08 19.66
C LYS A 49 17.54 -6.03 20.31
N ASN A 50 18.81 -5.65 20.33
CA ASN A 50 19.89 -6.37 21.01
C ASN A 50 20.60 -5.40 21.97
N GLY A 51 20.14 -5.36 23.22
CA GLY A 51 20.52 -4.30 24.17
C GLY A 51 20.06 -2.94 23.66
N ASP A 52 20.99 -1.98 23.60
CA ASP A 52 20.74 -0.62 23.08
C ASP A 52 20.83 -0.52 21.55
N LYS A 53 21.21 -1.61 20.86
CA LYS A 53 21.36 -1.63 19.40
C LYS A 53 20.10 -2.12 18.71
N LEU A 54 19.82 -1.50 17.57
CA LEU A 54 18.83 -2.00 16.62
C LEU A 54 19.57 -2.75 15.51
N GLU A 55 19.22 -4.02 15.32
CA GLU A 55 19.81 -4.86 14.29
C GLU A 55 18.77 -5.22 13.24
N ILE A 56 19.22 -5.40 11.99
CA ILE A 56 18.42 -5.83 10.84
C ILE A 56 18.93 -7.17 10.32
N LEU A 57 17.99 -8.03 9.92
CA LEU A 57 18.29 -9.29 9.28
C LEU A 57 18.55 -9.09 7.78
N LEU A 58 19.68 -9.58 7.30
CA LEU A 58 20.02 -9.64 5.87
C LEU A 58 20.34 -11.08 5.48
N THR A 59 20.11 -11.40 4.21
CA THR A 59 20.49 -12.68 3.59
C THR A 59 21.60 -12.46 2.54
N GLN A 60 22.46 -13.45 2.39
CA GLN A 60 23.61 -13.41 1.50
C GLN A 60 23.30 -14.10 0.18
N GLU A 61 23.64 -13.44 -0.93
CA GLU A 61 23.42 -13.97 -2.28
C GLU A 61 24.26 -15.21 -2.56
N ALA A 62 23.57 -16.28 -2.96
CA ALA A 62 24.18 -17.54 -3.38
C ALA A 62 24.58 -17.53 -4.87
N ARG A 63 24.06 -16.58 -5.67
CA ARG A 63 24.36 -16.51 -7.11
C ARG A 63 25.80 -16.07 -7.37
N GLU A 64 26.45 -16.68 -8.35
CA GLU A 64 27.87 -16.45 -8.65
C GLU A 64 28.20 -15.01 -9.10
N ASP A 65 27.26 -14.35 -9.76
CA ASP A 65 27.40 -12.98 -10.27
C ASP A 65 27.41 -11.91 -9.16
N CYS A 66 26.76 -12.18 -8.03
CA CYS A 66 26.65 -11.25 -6.89
C CYS A 66 27.11 -11.90 -5.57
N LYS A 67 27.96 -12.94 -5.66
CA LYS A 67 28.36 -13.78 -4.54
C LYS A 67 28.90 -12.93 -3.39
N TYR A 68 28.47 -13.25 -2.17
CA TYR A 68 28.86 -12.59 -0.91
C TYR A 68 28.31 -11.17 -0.67
N SER A 69 27.45 -10.66 -1.55
CA SER A 69 26.69 -9.44 -1.27
C SER A 69 25.44 -9.73 -0.46
N TRP A 70 25.01 -8.76 0.34
CA TRP A 70 23.89 -8.89 1.26
C TRP A 70 22.66 -8.12 0.77
N TYR A 71 21.48 -8.66 1.02
CA TYR A 71 20.21 -8.04 0.66
C TYR A 71 19.11 -8.37 1.69
N LEU A 72 17.96 -7.72 1.57
CA LEU A 72 16.81 -8.01 2.43
C LEU A 72 16.19 -9.35 2.03
N PRO A 73 15.75 -10.21 2.98
CA PRO A 73 15.03 -11.42 2.62
C PRO A 73 13.89 -11.11 1.66
N ALA A 74 13.82 -11.78 0.52
CA ALA A 74 12.79 -11.52 -0.47
C ALA A 74 12.50 -12.74 -1.34
N GLY A 75 11.28 -12.83 -1.84
CA GLY A 75 10.95 -13.91 -2.74
C GLY A 75 9.60 -13.76 -3.39
N ARG A 76 9.30 -14.72 -4.27
CA ARG A 76 8.08 -14.68 -5.08
C ARG A 76 6.95 -15.31 -4.30
N VAL A 77 5.81 -14.65 -4.29
CA VAL A 77 4.59 -15.23 -3.71
C VAL A 77 4.07 -16.34 -4.61
N GLU A 78 3.73 -17.49 -4.03
CA GLU A 78 3.21 -18.63 -4.79
C GLU A 78 1.69 -18.55 -5.01
N PRO A 79 1.16 -19.28 -5.99
CA PRO A 79 -0.28 -19.42 -6.15
C PRO A 79 -0.93 -19.92 -4.84
N ALA A 80 -2.08 -19.36 -4.49
CA ALA A 80 -2.79 -19.60 -3.23
C ALA A 80 -2.15 -19.07 -1.94
N GLU A 81 -1.07 -18.29 -1.95
CA GLU A 81 -0.50 -17.71 -0.71
C GLU A 81 -0.80 -16.21 -0.60
N THR A 82 -1.21 -15.71 0.57
CA THR A 82 -1.26 -14.25 0.78
C THR A 82 0.14 -13.63 0.69
N LEU A 83 0.23 -12.31 0.53
CA LEU A 83 1.53 -11.61 0.54
C LEU A 83 2.29 -11.87 1.86
N GLU A 84 1.57 -11.90 2.99
CA GLU A 84 2.13 -12.18 4.31
C GLU A 84 2.60 -13.62 4.42
N GLU A 85 1.78 -14.60 4.01
CA GLU A 85 2.13 -16.03 4.02
C GLU A 85 3.38 -16.29 3.16
N GLY A 86 3.42 -15.75 1.95
CA GLY A 86 4.57 -15.86 1.06
C GLY A 86 5.82 -15.23 1.68
N MET A 87 5.71 -14.03 2.26
CA MET A 87 6.84 -13.39 2.93
C MET A 87 7.34 -14.19 4.12
N MET A 88 6.45 -14.70 4.97
CA MET A 88 6.82 -15.54 6.12
C MET A 88 7.54 -16.82 5.68
N ARG A 89 7.04 -17.46 4.62
CA ARG A 89 7.68 -18.64 4.02
C ARG A 89 9.07 -18.32 3.49
N GLU A 90 9.23 -17.27 2.69
CA GLU A 90 10.53 -16.87 2.12
C GLU A 90 11.55 -16.52 3.22
N VAL A 91 11.14 -15.77 4.25
CA VAL A 91 12.00 -15.50 5.40
C VAL A 91 12.42 -16.80 6.06
N GLN A 92 11.49 -17.72 6.29
CA GLN A 92 11.79 -19.01 6.92
C GLN A 92 12.78 -19.84 6.08
N GLU A 93 12.59 -19.91 4.77
CA GLU A 93 13.43 -20.66 3.83
C GLU A 93 14.86 -20.09 3.74
N GLU A 94 15.01 -18.76 3.65
CA GLU A 94 16.33 -18.13 3.51
C GLU A 94 17.09 -18.03 4.85
N THR A 95 16.37 -17.81 5.95
CA THR A 95 16.99 -17.40 7.23
C THR A 95 16.94 -18.48 8.30
N GLY A 96 15.99 -19.42 8.20
CA GLY A 96 15.74 -20.45 9.21
C GLY A 96 15.02 -19.97 10.47
N LEU A 97 14.54 -18.71 10.53
CA LEU A 97 14.02 -18.05 11.75
C LEU A 97 12.78 -18.68 12.44
N SER A 98 12.23 -19.78 11.93
CA SER A 98 11.22 -20.59 12.63
C SER A 98 11.81 -21.67 13.55
N CYS A 99 13.08 -22.05 13.32
CA CYS A 99 13.76 -23.11 14.05
C CYS A 99 14.50 -22.47 15.23
N GLN A 100 14.28 -22.98 16.45
CA GLN A 100 14.83 -22.45 17.72
C GLN A 100 16.36 -22.46 17.83
N SER A 101 17.07 -22.79 16.75
CA SER A 101 18.53 -22.84 16.73
C SER A 101 19.00 -22.71 15.29
N PHE A 102 20.04 -21.90 15.10
CA PHE A 102 20.83 -21.68 13.89
C PHE A 102 20.40 -20.51 13.00
N GLU A 103 21.20 -19.44 13.10
CA GLU A 103 21.51 -18.57 11.98
C GLU A 103 21.87 -19.47 10.78
N SER A 104 21.05 -19.45 9.73
CA SER A 104 21.38 -20.13 8.48
C SER A 104 22.73 -19.63 7.94
N LEU A 105 23.51 -20.47 7.25
CA LEU A 105 24.82 -20.11 6.67
C LEU A 105 24.76 -18.88 5.74
N GLY A 106 23.57 -18.49 5.29
CA GLY A 106 23.32 -17.33 4.43
C GLY A 106 22.52 -16.20 5.07
N ALA A 107 22.33 -16.14 6.39
CA ALA A 107 21.59 -15.06 7.04
C ALA A 107 22.33 -14.51 8.26
N SER A 108 22.30 -13.20 8.48
CA SER A 108 23.00 -12.57 9.60
C SER A 108 22.35 -11.26 10.00
N TRP A 109 22.54 -10.90 11.27
CA TRP A 109 22.08 -9.64 11.85
C TRP A 109 23.19 -8.58 11.77
N PHE A 110 22.82 -7.38 11.34
CA PHE A 110 23.72 -6.24 11.22
C PHE A 110 23.17 -5.05 11.97
N ASP A 111 24.05 -4.22 12.52
CA ASP A 111 23.64 -2.94 13.10
C ASP A 111 22.98 -2.07 12.01
N VAL A 112 21.79 -1.54 12.29
CA VAL A 112 21.02 -0.77 11.31
C VAL A 112 21.78 0.47 10.85
N ASP A 113 22.52 1.13 11.74
CA ASP A 113 23.27 2.32 11.39
C ASP A 113 24.50 1.98 10.53
N ASP A 114 25.13 0.82 10.74
CA ASP A 114 26.20 0.37 9.84
C ASP A 114 25.71 0.08 8.43
N VAL A 115 24.51 -0.50 8.29
CA VAL A 115 23.89 -0.77 6.98
C VAL A 115 23.48 0.52 6.29
N LEU A 116 22.79 1.44 6.99
CA LEU A 116 22.31 2.71 6.42
C LEU A 116 23.44 3.63 5.96
N HIS A 117 24.60 3.56 6.61
CA HIS A 117 25.79 4.34 6.23
C HIS A 117 26.76 3.55 5.32
N VAL A 118 26.33 2.39 4.81
CA VAL A 118 27.10 1.52 3.90
C VAL A 118 28.50 1.19 4.45
N ARG A 119 28.59 1.03 5.78
CA ARG A 119 29.85 0.69 6.47
C ARG A 119 30.08 -0.81 6.46
N ASN A 120 29.03 -1.57 6.76
CA ASN A 120 29.05 -3.03 6.82
C ASN A 120 27.59 -3.54 6.83
N PRO A 121 27.24 -4.57 6.05
CA PRO A 121 28.06 -5.35 5.12
C PRO A 121 28.07 -4.78 3.69
N LYS A 122 28.80 -5.44 2.79
CA LYS A 122 28.74 -5.14 1.35
C LYS A 122 27.35 -5.49 0.81
N LEU A 123 26.55 -4.47 0.53
CA LEU A 123 25.21 -4.64 -0.03
C LEU A 123 25.26 -5.05 -1.50
N ARG A 124 24.24 -5.79 -1.94
CA ARG A 124 24.01 -6.11 -3.35
C ARG A 124 23.66 -4.86 -4.15
N CYS A 125 22.80 -4.03 -3.58
CA CYS A 125 22.32 -2.77 -4.14
C CYS A 125 21.91 -1.84 -2.98
N GLU A 126 21.98 -0.53 -3.20
CA GLU A 126 21.60 0.50 -2.21
C GLU A 126 20.12 0.91 -2.32
N ASP A 127 19.36 0.33 -3.27
CA ASP A 127 17.92 0.55 -3.44
C ASP A 127 17.07 0.10 -2.24
N ILE A 128 17.62 -0.74 -1.37
CA ILE A 128 16.99 -1.16 -0.11
C ILE A 128 17.13 -0.13 1.02
N LEU A 129 18.06 0.82 0.94
CA LEU A 129 18.32 1.77 2.03
C LEU A 129 17.09 2.62 2.39
N PRO A 130 16.30 3.16 1.42
CA PRO A 130 15.07 3.87 1.74
C PRO A 130 14.05 3.00 2.49
N LEU A 131 13.94 1.71 2.16
CA LEU A 131 13.03 0.77 2.84
C LEU A 131 13.45 0.53 4.29
N ILE A 132 14.76 0.38 4.52
CA ILE A 132 15.33 0.20 5.86
C ILE A 132 15.11 1.46 6.71
N ALA A 133 15.34 2.65 6.15
CA ALA A 133 15.14 3.91 6.85
C ALA A 133 13.68 4.10 7.28
N ILE A 134 12.73 3.87 6.37
CA ILE A 134 11.28 3.90 6.66
C ILE A 134 10.93 2.86 7.73
N GLY A 135 11.49 1.65 7.61
CA GLY A 135 11.30 0.57 8.58
C GLY A 135 11.78 0.97 9.98
N LYS A 136 12.97 1.58 10.10
CA LYS A 136 13.55 2.04 11.37
C LYS A 136 12.67 3.08 12.05
N GLU A 137 12.18 4.05 11.28
CA GLU A 137 11.27 5.11 11.78
C GLU A 137 9.98 4.49 12.31
N ARG A 138 9.37 3.54 11.57
CA ARG A 138 8.13 2.87 11.98
C ARG A 138 8.31 1.92 13.16
N PHE A 139 9.43 1.20 13.24
CA PHE A 139 9.74 0.29 14.35
C PHE A 139 9.78 1.03 15.68
N SER A 140 10.21 2.29 15.66
CA SER A 140 10.30 3.15 16.85
C SER A 140 8.93 3.64 17.34
N VAL A 141 7.90 3.60 16.49
CA VAL A 141 6.56 4.18 16.76
C VAL A 141 5.53 3.10 17.15
N GLU A 142 5.93 1.81 17.26
CA GLU A 142 5.04 0.66 17.53
C GLU A 142 3.78 0.62 16.62
N LYS A 143 3.82 1.26 15.45
CA LYS A 143 2.75 1.20 14.45
C LYS A 143 3.17 0.28 13.32
N ALA A 144 3.10 -1.02 13.59
CA ALA A 144 3.02 -2.01 12.52
C ALA A 144 1.65 -1.85 11.84
N VAL A 145 1.56 -0.97 10.85
CA VAL A 145 0.43 -1.02 9.91
C VAL A 145 0.80 -2.04 8.85
N LEU A 146 0.65 -3.31 9.20
CA LEU A 146 0.34 -4.34 8.21
C LEU A 146 -1.17 -4.48 8.23
N ALA A 147 -1.76 -4.20 7.08
CA ALA A 147 -3.18 -4.33 6.84
C ALA A 147 -3.59 -5.79 7.09
N ALA A 148 -4.06 -6.09 8.30
CA ALA A 148 -5.48 -6.27 8.49
C ALA A 148 -6.14 -6.95 7.24
N HIS A 149 -6.08 -8.29 7.18
CA HIS A 149 -6.52 -9.09 6.03
C HIS A 149 -7.97 -9.58 6.17
N ILE A 150 -8.91 -9.11 5.34
CA ILE A 150 -9.93 -9.99 4.73
C ILE A 150 -10.29 -9.48 3.32
N PRO A 151 -9.70 -10.03 2.25
CA PRO A 151 -10.14 -9.71 0.89
C PRO A 151 -11.17 -10.74 0.40
N ARG A 152 -12.23 -10.26 -0.26
CA ARG A 152 -13.10 -11.11 -1.08
C ARG A 152 -12.92 -10.76 -2.56
N SER A 153 -12.46 -11.75 -3.33
CA SER A 153 -12.83 -12.10 -4.72
C SER A 153 -13.09 -10.96 -5.73
N THR A 154 -12.03 -10.48 -6.41
CA THR A 154 -12.17 -9.98 -7.79
C THR A 154 -11.00 -10.47 -8.63
N ALA A 155 -11.26 -11.06 -9.79
CA ALA A 155 -10.25 -11.54 -10.75
C ALA A 155 -9.54 -10.38 -11.51
N SER A 156 -9.46 -9.20 -10.91
CA SER A 156 -9.11 -7.92 -11.56
C SER A 156 -8.23 -7.04 -10.69
N LEU A 157 -7.62 -6.01 -11.28
CA LEU A 157 -6.90 -4.98 -10.54
C LEU A 157 -7.88 -3.90 -10.08
N LEU A 158 -7.87 -3.62 -8.79
CA LEU A 158 -8.64 -2.54 -8.20
C LEU A 158 -7.73 -1.45 -7.65
N CYS A 159 -8.16 -0.21 -7.83
CA CYS A 159 -7.52 0.97 -7.28
C CYS A 159 -8.56 1.70 -6.44
N ARG A 160 -8.43 1.61 -5.13
CA ARG A 160 -9.19 2.41 -4.18
C ARG A 160 -8.47 3.74 -3.99
N VAL A 161 -9.17 4.83 -4.23
CA VAL A 161 -8.57 6.17 -4.26
C VAL A 161 -9.09 6.99 -3.09
N CYS A 162 -8.23 7.24 -2.10
CA CYS A 162 -8.46 8.15 -1.01
C CYS A 162 -7.93 9.53 -1.40
N CYS A 163 -8.75 10.32 -2.08
CA CYS A 163 -8.41 11.71 -2.35
C CYS A 163 -8.74 12.56 -1.12
N TYR A 164 -7.77 13.31 -0.63
CA TYR A 164 -7.95 14.24 0.47
C TYR A 164 -7.59 15.66 0.08
N ARG A 165 -8.16 16.64 0.78
CA ARG A 165 -7.74 18.04 0.76
C ARG A 165 -7.43 18.45 2.19
N ARG A 166 -6.23 18.98 2.43
CA ARG A 166 -5.84 19.53 3.74
C ARG A 166 -6.25 20.99 3.82
N LEU A 167 -7.15 21.32 4.74
CA LEU A 167 -7.59 22.70 4.98
C LEU A 167 -6.69 23.43 5.97
N ASN A 168 -6.22 22.71 7.01
CA ASN A 168 -5.22 23.14 7.98
C ASN A 168 -4.63 21.91 8.69
N ASP A 169 -3.83 22.12 9.74
CA ASP A 169 -3.09 21.06 10.41
C ASP A 169 -3.94 19.87 10.87
N ASN A 170 -5.20 20.09 11.25
CA ASN A 170 -6.09 19.03 11.77
C ASN A 170 -7.43 18.95 11.05
N LYS A 171 -7.57 19.58 9.89
CA LYS A 171 -8.82 19.53 9.11
C LYS A 171 -8.56 18.99 7.72
N PHE A 172 -9.24 17.90 7.44
CA PHE A 172 -9.19 17.18 6.18
C PHE A 172 -10.59 17.06 5.62
N GLU A 173 -10.66 17.06 4.30
CA GLU A 173 -11.84 16.62 3.57
C GLU A 173 -11.48 15.41 2.71
N LEU A 174 -12.46 14.54 2.46
CA LEU A 174 -12.30 13.37 1.61
C LEU A 174 -13.28 13.38 0.45
N LEU A 175 -12.81 12.94 -0.72
CA LEU A 175 -13.69 12.58 -1.83
C LEU A 175 -14.33 11.22 -1.56
N LEU A 176 -15.66 11.19 -1.55
CA LEU A 176 -16.44 10.00 -1.27
C LEU A 176 -17.45 9.72 -2.38
N ARG A 177 -17.88 8.46 -2.43
CA ARG A 177 -18.85 7.92 -3.37
C ARG A 177 -20.04 7.35 -2.61
N THR A 178 -21.21 7.94 -2.81
CA THR A 178 -22.50 7.48 -2.27
C THR A 178 -23.19 6.55 -3.27
N VAL A 179 -23.50 5.32 -2.83
CA VAL A 179 -24.26 4.31 -3.59
C VAL A 179 -25.40 3.81 -2.69
N GLY A 180 -26.64 4.14 -3.06
CA GLY A 180 -27.80 3.88 -2.21
C GLY A 180 -27.68 4.66 -0.89
N SER A 181 -27.72 3.95 0.24
CA SER A 181 -27.56 4.53 1.59
C SER A 181 -26.13 4.46 2.13
N ARG A 182 -25.17 3.97 1.34
CA ARG A 182 -23.78 3.76 1.77
C ARG A 182 -22.84 4.76 1.12
N THR A 183 -21.82 5.17 1.87
CA THR A 183 -20.77 6.07 1.39
C THR A 183 -19.42 5.35 1.53
N LYS A 184 -18.64 5.32 0.46
CA LYS A 184 -17.34 4.62 0.38
C LYS A 184 -16.28 5.47 -0.30
N LEU A 185 -15.03 5.04 -0.21
CA LEU A 185 -13.97 5.57 -1.08
C LEU A 185 -14.24 5.17 -2.55
N PRO A 186 -13.92 6.04 -3.53
CA PRO A 186 -13.93 5.69 -4.94
C PRO A 186 -13.08 4.44 -5.23
N VAL A 187 -13.62 3.53 -6.05
CA VAL A 187 -12.92 2.32 -6.52
C VAL A 187 -12.93 2.29 -8.05
N VAL A 188 -11.75 2.10 -8.63
CA VAL A 188 -11.55 2.01 -10.08
C VAL A 188 -11.01 0.62 -10.43
N GLU A 189 -11.57 -0.03 -11.44
CA GLU A 189 -10.98 -1.20 -12.07
C GLU A 189 -10.09 -0.77 -13.25
N PHE A 190 -8.88 -1.34 -13.32
CA PHE A 190 -7.90 -1.02 -14.35
C PHE A 190 -7.13 -2.26 -14.81
N SER A 191 -6.41 -2.14 -15.93
CA SER A 191 -5.60 -3.22 -16.51
C SER A 191 -4.12 -3.02 -16.20
N VAL A 192 -3.32 -4.10 -16.24
CA VAL A 192 -1.87 -4.11 -15.89
C VAL A 192 -1.02 -3.14 -16.74
N ASP A 193 -1.52 -2.73 -17.90
CA ASP A 193 -0.88 -1.78 -18.82
C ASP A 193 -1.19 -0.31 -18.50
N CYS A 194 -1.97 -0.03 -17.45
CA CYS A 194 -2.32 1.32 -17.06
C CYS A 194 -1.32 1.87 -16.02
N HIS A 195 -0.77 3.05 -16.31
CA HIS A 195 0.00 3.82 -15.32
C HIS A 195 -0.92 4.34 -14.21
N ILE A 196 -0.54 4.14 -12.95
CA ILE A 196 -1.37 4.51 -11.78
C ILE A 196 -1.79 6.00 -11.80
N PRO A 197 -0.91 6.98 -12.06
CA PRO A 197 -1.33 8.39 -12.12
C PRO A 197 -2.41 8.65 -13.17
N LYS A 198 -2.40 7.89 -14.27
CA LYS A 198 -3.43 7.95 -15.31
C LYS A 198 -4.77 7.45 -14.78
N VAL A 199 -4.79 6.37 -14.00
CA VAL A 199 -6.03 5.85 -13.38
C VAL A 199 -6.69 6.92 -12.50
N VAL A 200 -5.90 7.58 -11.64
CA VAL A 200 -6.40 8.66 -10.78
C VAL A 200 -6.87 9.86 -11.60
N PHE A 201 -6.10 10.27 -12.61
CA PHE A 201 -6.44 11.41 -13.47
C PHE A 201 -7.83 11.28 -14.12
N TYR A 202 -8.18 10.14 -14.72
CA TYR A 202 -9.54 10.07 -15.31
C TYR A 202 -10.62 9.93 -14.25
N LEU A 203 -10.36 9.31 -13.08
CA LEU A 203 -11.34 9.36 -12.00
C LEU A 203 -11.66 10.81 -11.66
N LEU A 204 -10.63 11.63 -11.43
CA LEU A 204 -10.81 13.05 -11.11
C LEU A 204 -11.49 13.83 -12.24
N ASN A 205 -11.08 13.63 -13.50
CA ASN A 205 -11.74 14.28 -14.63
C ASN A 205 -13.20 13.87 -14.79
N GLN A 206 -13.57 12.63 -14.46
CA GLN A 206 -14.97 12.20 -14.48
C GLN A 206 -15.78 12.82 -13.33
N VAL A 207 -15.16 13.01 -12.16
CA VAL A 207 -15.84 13.55 -10.97
C VAL A 207 -15.96 15.07 -11.04
N PHE A 208 -14.88 15.77 -11.35
CA PHE A 208 -14.78 17.23 -11.30
C PHE A 208 -14.86 17.90 -12.68
N GLY A 209 -14.50 17.20 -13.75
CA GLY A 209 -14.27 17.78 -15.07
C GLY A 209 -12.80 18.11 -15.32
N LEU A 210 -12.47 18.43 -16.58
CA LEU A 210 -11.10 18.74 -16.99
C LEU A 210 -10.56 19.99 -16.28
N ASP A 211 -9.30 19.91 -15.85
CA ASP A 211 -8.47 20.98 -15.29
C ASP A 211 -8.99 21.66 -14.01
N GLN A 212 -10.06 21.13 -13.39
CA GLN A 212 -10.62 21.70 -12.14
C GLN A 212 -9.77 21.39 -10.90
N VAL A 213 -9.12 20.24 -10.89
CA VAL A 213 -8.28 19.79 -9.77
C VAL A 213 -6.95 19.28 -10.30
N SER A 214 -5.90 19.48 -9.54
CA SER A 214 -4.60 18.84 -9.74
C SER A 214 -4.24 17.94 -8.56
N LEU A 215 -3.24 17.10 -8.78
CA LEU A 215 -2.66 16.25 -7.75
C LEU A 215 -1.27 16.78 -7.41
N ASN A 216 -1.02 17.00 -6.13
CA ASN A 216 0.31 17.32 -5.64
C ASN A 216 1.15 16.05 -5.50
N GLU A 217 0.58 15.00 -4.92
CA GLU A 217 1.27 13.74 -4.65
C GLU A 217 0.30 12.55 -4.68
N ILE A 218 0.82 11.39 -5.11
CA ILE A 218 0.13 10.11 -4.99
C ILE A 218 1.02 9.16 -4.20
N LYS A 219 0.44 8.47 -3.21
CA LYS A 219 1.13 7.46 -2.40
C LYS A 219 0.35 6.16 -2.39
N VAL A 220 1.06 5.04 -2.43
CA VAL A 220 0.50 3.72 -2.11
C VAL A 220 0.56 3.53 -0.60
N ILE A 221 -0.59 3.24 0.02
CA ILE A 221 -0.72 3.11 1.47
C ILE A 221 -1.11 1.70 1.92
N SER A 222 -1.68 0.90 1.02
CA SER A 222 -2.03 -0.51 1.27
C SER A 222 -2.08 -1.29 -0.05
N VAL A 223 -1.73 -2.57 0.03
CA VAL A 223 -1.90 -3.56 -1.03
C VAL A 223 -2.65 -4.74 -0.44
N GLU A 224 -3.82 -5.07 -0.99
CA GLU A 224 -4.67 -6.16 -0.51
C GLU A 224 -4.80 -7.24 -1.59
N CYS A 225 -4.60 -8.51 -1.23
CA CYS A 225 -4.70 -9.67 -2.14
C CYS A 225 -5.24 -10.89 -1.37
N SER A 226 -6.21 -11.63 -1.94
CA SER A 226 -6.72 -12.91 -1.40
C SER A 226 -6.65 -13.98 -2.48
N PRO A 227 -5.51 -14.66 -2.66
CA PRO A 227 -5.37 -15.60 -3.78
C PRO A 227 -5.99 -16.98 -3.52
N LYS A 228 -6.71 -17.16 -2.40
CA LYS A 228 -7.38 -18.41 -2.03
C LYS A 228 -8.89 -18.33 -2.33
N PRO A 229 -9.49 -19.33 -2.99
CA PRO A 229 -8.85 -20.49 -3.62
C PRO A 229 -8.17 -20.12 -4.94
N VAL A 230 -7.14 -20.89 -5.32
CA VAL A 230 -6.35 -20.71 -6.55
C VAL A 230 -7.25 -20.51 -7.77
N GLY A 231 -6.93 -19.53 -8.62
CA GLY A 231 -7.63 -19.33 -9.88
C GLY A 231 -8.96 -18.58 -9.74
N ARG A 232 -9.43 -18.33 -8.52
CA ARG A 232 -10.76 -17.73 -8.26
C ARG A 232 -10.67 -16.29 -7.81
N ASN A 233 -9.73 -15.98 -6.94
CA ASN A 233 -9.63 -14.70 -6.25
C ASN A 233 -8.31 -13.96 -6.57
N ASP A 234 -7.68 -14.30 -7.70
CA ASP A 234 -6.44 -13.67 -8.15
C ASP A 234 -6.60 -12.18 -8.47
N GLY A 235 -5.58 -11.38 -8.18
CA GLY A 235 -5.58 -9.93 -8.37
C GLY A 235 -5.22 -9.20 -7.08
N PHE A 236 -5.28 -7.87 -7.10
CA PHE A 236 -5.01 -7.05 -5.92
C PHE A 236 -5.77 -5.73 -5.96
N CYS A 237 -5.99 -5.17 -4.77
CA CYS A 237 -6.45 -3.81 -4.60
C CYS A 237 -5.31 -2.94 -4.07
N LEU A 238 -4.94 -1.90 -4.82
CA LEU A 238 -4.13 -0.80 -4.28
C LEU A 238 -5.05 0.18 -3.56
N THR A 239 -4.64 0.61 -2.38
CA THR A 239 -5.19 1.84 -1.80
C THR A 239 -4.19 2.95 -2.02
N LEU A 240 -4.63 3.98 -2.74
CA LEU A 240 -3.86 5.18 -2.98
C LEU A 240 -4.35 6.30 -2.07
N LEU A 241 -3.41 7.07 -1.55
CA LEU A 241 -3.65 8.38 -0.97
C LEU A 241 -3.29 9.43 -2.03
N CYS A 242 -4.20 10.37 -2.29
CA CYS A 242 -4.04 11.38 -3.33
C CYS A 242 -4.27 12.77 -2.73
N ASP A 243 -3.25 13.61 -2.78
CA ASP A 243 -3.29 14.99 -2.28
C ASP A 243 -3.89 15.92 -3.35
N LEU A 244 -5.14 16.33 -3.15
CA LEU A 244 -5.86 17.21 -4.07
C LEU A 244 -5.46 18.66 -3.87
N ARG A 245 -5.19 19.33 -4.98
CA ARG A 245 -4.98 20.78 -5.03
C ARG A 245 -5.94 21.43 -6.03
N GLU A 246 -6.45 22.58 -5.67
CA GLU A 246 -7.22 23.42 -6.59
C GLU A 246 -6.27 24.10 -7.59
N ASN A 247 -6.64 24.13 -8.87
CA ASN A 247 -5.91 24.88 -9.88
C ASN A 247 -6.36 26.35 -9.87
N ASP A 248 -5.55 27.20 -9.22
CA ASP A 248 -5.50 28.67 -9.19
C ASP A 248 -6.74 29.54 -9.53
N ASP A 249 -7.11 30.34 -8.51
CA ASP A 249 -7.57 31.74 -8.51
C ASP A 249 -8.85 32.18 -9.23
N ARG A 250 -9.50 31.34 -10.05
CA ARG A 250 -10.77 31.70 -10.67
C ARG A 250 -11.89 30.79 -10.20
N LEU A 251 -12.67 31.36 -9.28
CA LEU A 251 -13.99 30.95 -8.81
C LEU A 251 -13.96 30.06 -7.55
N ASN A 252 -14.68 30.54 -6.55
CA ASN A 252 -15.25 29.78 -5.43
C ASN A 252 -16.17 28.67 -5.97
N VAL A 253 -15.63 27.69 -6.69
CA VAL A 253 -16.37 26.50 -7.09
C VAL A 253 -16.27 25.57 -5.91
N SER A 254 -17.37 25.44 -5.15
CA SER A 254 -17.53 24.32 -4.24
C SER A 254 -17.08 23.05 -4.98
N LEU A 255 -16.13 22.30 -4.40
CA LEU A 255 -15.69 21.01 -4.93
C LEU A 255 -16.78 19.94 -4.78
N ASP A 256 -18.05 20.31 -4.88
CA ASP A 256 -19.16 19.38 -4.98
C ASP A 256 -19.03 18.64 -6.30
N GLY A 257 -18.51 17.41 -6.21
CA GLY A 257 -18.31 16.51 -7.35
C GLY A 257 -19.50 16.58 -8.31
N ARG A 258 -19.24 17.04 -9.53
CA ARG A 258 -20.29 17.34 -10.52
C ARG A 258 -21.03 16.08 -10.99
N LYS A 259 -20.48 14.90 -10.69
CA LYS A 259 -21.05 13.60 -11.04
C LYS A 259 -21.93 13.06 -9.92
N ALA A 260 -23.15 12.65 -10.27
CA ALA A 260 -24.13 12.06 -9.35
C ALA A 260 -23.50 10.95 -8.49
N GLY A 261 -23.62 11.12 -7.17
CA GLY A 261 -23.14 10.17 -6.17
C GLY A 261 -21.69 10.40 -5.72
N TYR A 262 -20.99 11.45 -6.14
CA TYR A 262 -19.72 11.85 -5.53
C TYR A 262 -19.89 13.12 -4.70
N SER A 263 -19.21 13.21 -3.56
CA SER A 263 -19.19 14.42 -2.75
C SER A 263 -17.87 14.55 -1.98
N ILE A 264 -17.50 15.78 -1.65
CA ILE A 264 -16.43 16.05 -0.69
C ILE A 264 -17.07 16.22 0.69
N GLN A 265 -16.50 15.57 1.70
CA GLN A 265 -17.02 15.62 3.08
C GLN A 265 -15.90 15.89 4.08
N ASP A 266 -16.19 16.75 5.05
CA ASP A 266 -15.31 17.08 6.18
C ASP A 266 -15.08 15.86 7.07
N VAL A 267 -13.82 15.57 7.39
CA VAL A 267 -13.46 14.51 8.35
C VAL A 267 -13.54 15.08 9.77
N ASN A 268 -14.48 14.58 10.57
CA ASN A 268 -14.70 14.98 11.95
C ASN A 268 -14.04 14.02 12.95
N SER A 269 -13.75 12.80 12.54
CA SER A 269 -13.14 11.78 13.38
C SER A 269 -11.62 11.93 13.52
N GLN A 270 -11.16 12.12 14.77
CA GLN A 270 -9.74 12.20 15.11
C GLN A 270 -8.94 10.95 14.74
N ASP A 271 -9.56 9.77 14.78
CA ASP A 271 -8.92 8.52 14.42
C ASP A 271 -8.69 8.41 12.90
N ILE A 272 -9.62 8.91 12.07
CA ILE A 272 -9.42 9.00 10.61
C ILE A 272 -8.32 10.01 10.31
N ILE A 273 -8.37 11.20 10.94
CA ILE A 273 -7.35 12.24 10.78
C ILE A 273 -5.95 11.67 11.11
N SER A 274 -5.82 10.99 12.24
CA SER A 274 -4.55 10.38 12.68
C SER A 274 -4.04 9.32 11.70
N ARG A 275 -4.94 8.61 11.01
CA ARG A 275 -4.56 7.66 9.94
C ARG A 275 -4.13 8.37 8.67
N ILE A 276 -4.84 9.41 8.25
CA ILE A 276 -4.46 10.23 7.08
C ILE A 276 -3.07 10.82 7.31
N GLU A 277 -2.81 11.42 8.47
CA GLU A 277 -1.49 11.94 8.83
C GLU A 277 -0.40 10.85 8.78
N SER A 278 -0.68 9.68 9.35
CA SER A 278 0.22 8.54 9.28
C SER A 278 0.50 8.12 7.82
N TRP A 279 -0.51 8.17 6.95
CA TRP A 279 -0.33 7.84 5.54
C TRP A 279 0.40 8.93 4.75
N ILE A 280 0.20 10.20 5.10
CA ILE A 280 0.95 11.33 4.54
C ILE A 280 2.43 11.17 4.88
N GLN A 281 2.75 10.84 6.13
CA GLN A 281 4.14 10.66 6.56
C GLN A 281 4.78 9.42 5.93
N PHE A 282 4.08 8.28 5.93
CA PHE A 282 4.71 6.99 5.67
C PHE A 282 4.29 6.29 4.38
N GLY A 283 3.34 6.84 3.61
CA GLY A 283 2.93 6.27 2.34
C GLY A 283 4.08 6.20 1.33
N CYS A 284 4.09 5.17 0.49
CA CYS A 284 5.11 5.02 -0.54
C CYS A 284 4.78 5.91 -1.74
N LYS A 285 5.61 6.91 -2.02
CA LYS A 285 5.43 7.80 -3.18
C LYS A 285 5.61 7.01 -4.48
N ILE A 286 4.73 7.28 -5.45
CA ILE A 286 4.82 6.73 -6.81
C ILE A 286 5.08 7.82 -7.85
#